data_AF-A0A7S1AQH4-F1
#
_entry.id   AF-A0A7S1AQH4-F1
#
_cell.length_a   1.000
_cell.length_b   1.000
_cell.length_c   1.000
_cell.angle_alpha   90.00
_cell.angle_beta   90.00
_cell.angle_gamma   90.00
#
_symmetry.space_group_name_H-M   'P 1'
#
loop_
_entity.id
_entity.type
_entity.pdbx_description
1 polymer ?
#
loop_
_entity_poly.entity_id
_entity_poly.type
_entity_poly.pdbx_seq_one_letter_code
_entity_poly.pdbx_strand_id
1 'polypeptide(L)'
;GLAVDRMEGLRRISASVFVFMDSHMEVAQGWLEPLLARIVEDRWSFVVPTPDTLHFEDLEHRAAGGATTASFSWVLDVTPEQMESSDEVVPTLVMAGMF
;
A
#
# COMPACT_ATOMS: atom_id res chain seq x y z
N GLY A 1 9.29 -11.50 13.91
CA GLY A 1 7.89 -11.01 13.95
C GLY A 1 7.80 -9.77 13.09
N LEU A 2 6.67 -9.53 12.41
CA LEU A 2 6.57 -8.62 11.25
C LEU A 2 7.37 -7.32 11.37
N ALA A 3 7.12 -6.50 12.40
CA ALA A 3 7.82 -5.23 12.60
C ALA A 3 9.34 -5.39 12.77
N VAL A 4 9.79 -6.37 13.55
CA VAL A 4 11.22 -6.63 13.79
C VAL A 4 11.90 -7.13 12.52
N ASP A 5 11.22 -8.00 11.76
CA ASP A 5 11.77 -8.60 10.54
C ASP A 5 11.88 -7.54 9.44
N ARG A 6 10.89 -6.65 9.32
CA ARG A 6 10.94 -5.46 8.45
C ARG A 6 12.13 -4.56 8.81
N MET A 7 12.32 -4.25 10.09
CA MET A 7 13.44 -3.43 10.55
C MET A 7 14.81 -4.07 10.26
N GLU A 8 14.92 -5.38 10.38
CA GLU A 8 16.17 -6.08 10.06
C GLU A 8 16.47 -6.04 8.55
N GLY A 9 15.45 -6.14 7.70
CA GLY A 9 15.59 -5.92 6.26
C GLY A 9 16.08 -4.50 5.94
N LEU A 10 15.49 -3.49 6.58
CA LEU A 10 15.87 -2.08 6.39
C LEU A 10 17.33 -1.79 6.79
N ARG A 11 17.89 -2.46 7.79
CA ARG A 11 19.30 -2.27 8.20
C ARG A 11 20.31 -2.67 7.12
N ARG A 12 19.90 -3.48 6.14
CA ARG A 12 20.76 -4.06 5.11
C ARG A 12 20.57 -3.39 3.75
N ILE A 13 19.62 -2.47 3.62
CA ILE A 13 19.27 -1.89 2.33
C ILE A 13 20.30 -0.82 1.92
N SER A 14 20.66 -0.82 0.63
CA SER A 14 21.49 0.22 0.00
C SER A 14 20.71 1.09 -0.99
N ALA A 15 19.47 0.71 -1.31
CA ALA A 15 18.60 1.43 -2.24
C ALA A 15 18.03 2.70 -1.59
N SER A 16 17.71 3.69 -2.43
CA SER A 16 17.11 4.96 -1.98
C SER A 16 15.61 4.87 -1.68
N VAL A 17 14.95 3.84 -2.20
CA VAL A 17 13.53 3.54 -1.99
C VAL A 17 13.41 2.07 -1.65
N PHE A 18 12.52 1.73 -0.72
CA PHE A 18 12.15 0.37 -0.37
C PHE A 18 10.64 0.20 -0.48
N VAL A 19 10.21 -1.04 -0.72
CA VAL A 19 8.80 -1.41 -0.78
C VAL A 19 8.58 -2.58 0.16
N PHE A 20 7.52 -2.49 0.96
CA PHE A 20 7.03 -3.63 1.73
C PHE A 20 5.97 -4.37 0.93
N MET A 21 6.10 -5.69 0.86
CA MET A 21 5.12 -6.57 0.25
C MET A 21 4.88 -7.75 1.18
N ASP A 22 3.65 -8.23 1.22
CA ASP A 22 3.35 -9.47 1.90
C ASP A 22 3.75 -10.66 1.02
N SER A 23 4.01 -11.80 1.64
CA SER A 23 4.48 -13.02 0.96
C SER A 23 3.47 -13.66 -0.01
N HIS A 24 2.25 -13.12 -0.07
CA HIS A 24 1.11 -13.65 -0.80
C HIS A 24 0.47 -12.60 -1.72
N MET A 25 1.24 -11.58 -2.13
CA MET A 25 0.83 -10.60 -3.14
C MET A 25 1.27 -11.00 -4.55
N GLU A 26 0.49 -10.59 -5.54
CA GLU A 26 0.87 -10.59 -6.96
C GLU A 26 0.92 -9.13 -7.46
N VAL A 27 1.82 -8.85 -8.41
CA VAL A 27 1.99 -7.49 -8.95
C VAL A 27 1.55 -7.43 -10.40
N ALA A 28 0.78 -6.40 -10.72
CA ALA A 28 0.39 -6.11 -12.10
C ALA A 28 1.52 -5.45 -12.88
N GLN A 29 1.45 -5.49 -14.22
CA GLN A 29 2.36 -4.71 -15.05
C GLN A 29 2.20 -3.20 -14.77
N GLY A 30 3.31 -2.49 -14.59
CA GLY A 30 3.28 -1.04 -14.38
C GLY A 30 2.91 -0.59 -12.96
N TRP A 31 2.90 -1.50 -11.98
CA TRP A 31 2.48 -1.19 -10.60
C TRP A 31 3.44 -0.25 -9.85
N LEU A 32 4.72 -0.19 -10.24
CA LEU A 32 5.77 0.44 -9.44
C LEU A 32 6.07 1.87 -9.90
N GLU A 33 6.04 2.12 -11.20
CA GLU A 33 6.41 3.39 -11.83
C GLU A 33 5.57 4.58 -11.31
N PRO A 34 4.24 4.48 -11.15
CA PRO A 34 3.43 5.56 -10.58
C PRO A 34 3.80 5.89 -9.13
N LEU A 35 4.11 4.86 -8.33
CA LEU A 35 4.51 5.01 -6.93
C LEU A 35 5.87 5.72 -6.82
N LEU A 36 6.84 5.32 -7.64
CA LEU A 36 8.15 5.95 -7.69
C LEU A 36 8.07 7.39 -8.19
N ALA A 37 7.23 7.67 -9.20
CA ALA A 37 7.01 9.03 -9.70
C ALA A 37 6.54 9.96 -8.57
N ARG A 38 5.59 9.51 -7.75
CA ARG A 38 5.10 10.28 -6.60
C ARG A 38 6.19 10.54 -5.53
N ILE A 39 7.05 9.56 -5.25
CA ILE A 39 8.19 9.72 -4.32
C ILE A 39 9.26 10.67 -4.88
N VAL A 40 9.44 10.71 -6.20
CA VAL A 40 10.35 11.67 -6.85
C VAL A 40 9.83 13.10 -6.70
N GLU A 41 8.53 13.30 -6.82
CA GLU A 41 7.88 14.61 -6.60
C GLU A 41 7.97 15.07 -5.13
N ASP A 42 7.79 14.15 -4.17
CA ASP A 42 7.96 14.43 -2.74
C ASP A 42 8.62 13.25 -2.00
N ARG A 43 9.87 13.45 -1.60
CA ARG A 43 10.69 12.47 -0.88
C ARG A 43 10.17 12.13 0.52
N TRP A 44 9.26 12.94 1.06
CA TRP A 44 8.65 12.70 2.37
C TRP A 44 7.33 11.94 2.29
N SER A 45 6.87 11.64 1.08
CA SER A 45 5.65 10.86 0.87
C SER A 45 5.88 9.37 1.14
N PHE A 46 4.91 8.76 1.79
CA PHE A 46 4.70 7.32 1.77
C PHE A 46 3.52 7.05 0.84
N VAL A 47 3.65 6.07 -0.03
CA VAL A 47 2.66 5.77 -1.07
C VAL A 47 2.28 4.31 -1.01
N VAL A 48 1.00 4.04 -1.29
CA VAL A 48 0.43 2.70 -1.35
C VAL A 48 -0.38 2.60 -2.65
N PRO A 49 -0.25 1.51 -3.43
CA PRO A 49 -1.11 1.29 -4.58
C PRO A 49 -2.53 0.95 -4.11
N THR A 50 -3.52 1.14 -4.98
CA THR A 50 -4.85 0.56 -4.77
C THR A 50 -4.74 -0.97 -4.89
N PRO A 51 -5.01 -1.73 -3.81
CA PRO A 51 -4.85 -3.18 -3.84
C PRO A 51 -6.07 -3.82 -4.49
N ASP A 52 -5.83 -4.61 -5.54
CA ASP A 52 -6.81 -5.57 -6.03
C ASP A 52 -6.98 -6.72 -5.02
N THR A 53 -8.09 -7.46 -5.13
CA THR A 53 -8.36 -8.61 -4.27
C THR A 53 -8.18 -9.91 -5.05
N LEU A 54 -7.48 -10.87 -4.45
CA LEU A 54 -7.46 -12.26 -4.87
C LEU A 54 -8.31 -13.08 -3.90
N HIS A 55 -9.26 -13.82 -4.44
CA HIS A 55 -10.09 -14.69 -3.61
C HIS A 55 -9.27 -15.87 -3.08
N PHE A 56 -9.43 -16.20 -1.79
CA PHE A 56 -8.51 -17.11 -1.10
C PHE A 56 -8.64 -18.58 -1.52
N GLU A 57 -9.77 -18.99 -2.12
CA GLU A 57 -10.01 -20.40 -2.47
C GLU A 57 -9.59 -20.74 -3.90
N ASP A 58 -9.87 -19.85 -4.85
CA ASP A 58 -9.73 -20.08 -6.29
C ASP A 58 -8.80 -19.07 -6.97
N LEU A 59 -8.23 -18.13 -6.20
CA LEU A 59 -7.36 -17.06 -6.69
C LEU A 59 -8.04 -16.19 -7.76
N GLU A 60 -9.37 -16.09 -7.73
CA GLU A 60 -10.09 -15.19 -8.64
C GLU A 60 -9.67 -13.74 -8.36
N HIS A 61 -9.13 -13.09 -9.39
CA HIS A 61 -8.75 -11.68 -9.36
C HIS A 61 -9.97 -10.78 -9.48
N ARG A 62 -10.05 -9.78 -8.60
CA ARG A 62 -11.07 -8.74 -8.61
C ARG A 62 -10.39 -7.38 -8.52
N ALA A 63 -10.52 -6.63 -9.62
CA ALA A 63 -10.02 -5.27 -9.68
C ALA A 63 -10.71 -4.39 -8.64
N ALA A 64 -9.95 -3.49 -8.03
CA ALA A 64 -10.48 -2.51 -7.10
C ALA A 64 -11.42 -1.52 -7.82
N GLY A 65 -12.50 -1.11 -7.15
CA GLY A 65 -13.43 -0.10 -7.65
C GLY A 65 -12.92 1.35 -7.55
N GLY A 66 -11.75 1.54 -6.92
CA GLY A 66 -11.11 2.82 -6.69
C GLY A 66 -10.23 2.78 -5.44
N ALA A 67 -9.64 3.92 -5.09
CA ALA A 67 -8.78 4.02 -3.91
C ALA A 67 -9.60 3.78 -2.62
N THR A 68 -8.93 3.26 -1.59
CA THR A 68 -9.50 3.16 -0.25
C THR A 68 -8.72 4.08 0.68
N THR A 69 -9.40 5.03 1.31
CA THR A 69 -8.83 5.81 2.41
C THR A 69 -9.26 5.22 3.73
N ALA A 70 -8.56 5.53 4.82
CA ALA A 70 -8.98 5.10 6.14
C ALA A 70 -8.86 6.21 7.19
N SER A 71 -9.78 6.16 8.15
CA SER A 71 -9.74 6.91 9.40
C SER A 71 -9.52 5.95 10.58
N PHE A 72 -9.27 6.49 11.78
CA PHE A 72 -9.19 5.68 12.99
C PHE A 72 -9.97 6.32 14.13
N SER A 73 -10.49 5.47 15.02
CA SER A 73 -11.18 5.91 16.23
C SER A 73 -10.23 6.00 17.43
N TRP A 74 -10.69 6.59 18.55
CA TRP A 74 -9.90 6.68 19.79
C TRP A 74 -9.62 5.33 20.46
N VAL A 75 -10.32 4.28 20.06
CA VAL A 75 -10.01 2.89 20.47
C VAL A 75 -9.07 2.19 19.48
N LEU A 76 -8.55 2.94 18.50
CA LEU A 76 -7.61 2.50 17.47
C LEU A 76 -8.17 1.52 16.43
N ASP A 77 -9.49 1.46 16.29
CA ASP A 77 -10.12 0.76 15.16
C ASP A 77 -9.98 1.59 13.89
N VAL A 78 -9.62 0.92 12.78
CA VAL A 78 -9.47 1.52 11.46
C VAL A 78 -10.75 1.32 10.64
N THR A 79 -11.29 2.41 10.10
CA THR A 79 -12.50 2.40 9.27
C THR A 79 -12.14 2.77 7.83
N PRO A 80 -12.29 1.85 6.86
CA PRO A 80 -12.05 2.12 5.45
C PRO A 80 -13.21 2.87 4.80
N GLU A 81 -12.90 3.71 3.82
CA GLU A 81 -13.84 4.44 2.97
C GLU A 81 -13.43 4.25 1.50
N GLN A 82 -14.33 3.68 0.71
CA GLN A 82 -14.13 3.46 -0.73
C GLN A 82 -14.37 4.75 -1.48
N MET A 83 -13.46 5.07 -2.40
CA MET A 83 -13.62 6.16 -3.35
C MET A 83 -13.87 5.62 -4.75
N GLU A 84 -14.45 6.47 -5.59
CA GLU A 84 -14.56 6.22 -7.02
C GLU A 84 -13.18 6.15 -7.68
N SER A 85 -13.07 5.34 -8.72
CA SER A 85 -11.84 5.19 -9.51
C SER A 85 -11.37 6.54 -10.07
N SER A 86 -10.13 6.92 -9.75
CA SER A 86 -9.47 8.13 -10.22
C SER A 86 -7.97 7.89 -10.31
N ASP A 87 -7.30 8.59 -11.23
CA ASP A 87 -5.84 8.62 -11.35
C ASP A 87 -5.20 9.65 -10.40
N GLU A 88 -6.01 10.41 -9.67
CA GLU A 88 -5.53 11.40 -8.70
C GLU A 88 -4.94 10.74 -7.45
N VAL A 89 -3.87 11.32 -6.94
CA VAL A 89 -3.25 10.88 -5.68
C VAL A 89 -4.13 11.28 -4.52
N VAL A 90 -4.59 10.29 -3.76
CA VAL A 90 -5.53 10.49 -2.66
C VAL A 90 -4.79 10.54 -1.32
N PRO A 91 -4.86 11.64 -0.55
CA PRO A 91 -4.32 11.67 0.79
C PRO A 91 -5.16 10.81 1.74
N THR A 92 -4.51 10.09 2.65
CA THR A 92 -5.20 9.31 3.68
C THR A 92 -4.60 9.52 5.06
N LEU A 93 -5.42 9.43 6.11
CA LEU A 93 -4.97 9.58 7.49
C LEU A 93 -4.19 8.36 7.98
N VAL A 94 -4.55 7.17 7.48
CA VAL A 94 -3.95 5.89 7.85
C VAL A 94 -3.82 5.03 6.60
N MET A 95 -2.69 4.33 6.47
CA MET A 95 -2.48 3.34 5.42
C MET A 95 -2.50 1.92 6.00
N ALA A 96 -3.08 1.00 5.24
CA ALA A 96 -2.89 -0.42 5.49
C ALA A 96 -1.38 -0.77 5.37
N GLY A 97 -0.91 -1.69 6.21
CA GLY A 97 0.49 -2.14 6.19
C GLY A 97 1.49 -1.30 7.01
N MET A 98 1.03 -0.26 7.72
CA MET A 98 1.90 0.53 8.63
C MET A 98 2.13 -0.11 10.02
N PHE A 99 1.63 -1.33 10.26
CA PHE A 99 1.89 -2.12 11.47
C PHE A 99 2.43 -3.51 11.13
#